data_AF-A0A0N7H9H4-F1
#
_entry.id   AF-A0A0N7H9H4-F1
#
_cell.length_a   1.000
_cell.length_b   1.000
_cell.length_c   1.000
_cell.angle_alpha   90.00
_cell.angle_beta   90.00
_cell.angle_gamma   90.00
#
_symmetry.space_group_name_H-M   'P 1'
#
loop_
_entity.id
_entity.type
_entity.pdbx_description
1 polymer ?
#
loop_
_entity_poly.entity_id
_entity_poly.type
_entity_poly.pdbx_seq_one_letter_code
_entity_poly.pdbx_strand_id
1 'polypeptide(L)'
;MSDRDLPALWTHEPHEQLAFRPGDEVGRIETNSTPGFRGNKSDAPTLQTERNLRLASLQEMLYARSKSGDDNRSVLLILQGMDTAGKGGIVKHVVGAANPQGIRYTSFGKPTEEERAHHYLWRIRNALPPAGHIGVFDRSHYEDVLIVRVHNLVPPDVWGARYDEINAFERELVDAGTTLVKVAMFVSLAEQKQRLAERLERPDKYWKYNPADVDERLMWPKYQEAYQAMLEKTSTDYAPWHIVPSDKKWYSRLAITELLIEALKGLNMSWPPPDFDIEVEKKRLAEA
;
A
#
# COMPACT_ATOMS: atom_id res chain seq x y z
N MET A 1 -14.27 26.88 11.20
CA MET A 1 -13.37 27.20 10.06
C MET A 1 -12.99 25.87 9.45
N SER A 2 -13.24 25.69 8.14
CA SER A 2 -13.16 24.42 7.38
C SER A 2 -12.20 23.37 7.95
N ASP A 3 -12.80 22.34 8.55
CA ASP A 3 -12.22 21.14 9.16
C ASP A 3 -11.65 20.17 8.10
N ARG A 4 -10.76 20.67 7.24
CA ARG A 4 -10.12 19.85 6.21
C ARG A 4 -8.66 19.66 6.53
N ASP A 5 -8.35 18.51 7.13
CA ASP A 5 -7.00 17.95 7.25
C ASP A 5 -6.39 17.60 5.87
N LEU A 6 -7.19 17.68 4.81
CA LEU A 6 -6.73 17.52 3.44
C LEU A 6 -6.11 18.85 2.93
N PRO A 7 -4.84 18.84 2.48
CA PRO A 7 -4.17 20.05 1.99
C PRO A 7 -4.87 20.70 0.80
N ALA A 8 -4.80 22.03 0.70
CA ALA A 8 -5.51 22.82 -0.32
C ALA A 8 -5.17 22.48 -1.79
N LEU A 9 -4.02 21.85 -2.04
CA LEU A 9 -3.63 21.39 -3.38
C LEU A 9 -4.38 20.13 -3.82
N TRP A 10 -4.98 19.40 -2.89
CA TRP A 10 -5.92 18.33 -3.17
C TRP A 10 -7.33 18.91 -3.33
N THR A 11 -7.95 18.56 -4.44
CA THR A 11 -9.29 19.02 -4.81
C THR A 11 -10.39 18.18 -4.21
N HIS A 12 -10.09 16.91 -3.94
CA HIS A 12 -10.98 15.89 -3.42
C HIS A 12 -10.11 14.87 -2.66
N GLU A 13 -10.75 14.07 -1.82
CA GLU A 13 -10.12 13.00 -1.05
C GLU A 13 -9.55 11.92 -1.99
N PRO A 14 -8.25 11.55 -1.86
CA PRO A 14 -7.66 10.55 -2.74
C PRO A 14 -8.35 9.19 -2.76
N HIS A 15 -8.95 8.73 -1.66
CA HIS A 15 -9.68 7.45 -1.68
C HIS A 15 -10.84 7.47 -2.68
N GLU A 16 -11.56 8.58 -2.82
CA GLU A 16 -12.67 8.70 -3.78
C GLU A 16 -12.18 8.85 -5.23
N GLN A 17 -11.14 9.66 -5.42
CA GLN A 17 -10.63 9.99 -6.77
C GLN A 17 -9.83 8.85 -7.40
N LEU A 18 -9.19 8.03 -6.57
CA LEU A 18 -8.34 6.94 -7.03
C LEU A 18 -9.05 5.60 -6.95
N ALA A 19 -10.23 5.51 -6.34
CA ALA A 19 -11.01 4.27 -6.30
C ALA A 19 -11.22 3.71 -7.71
N PHE A 20 -10.90 2.44 -7.90
CA PHE A 20 -11.27 1.69 -9.09
C PHE A 20 -12.79 1.54 -9.14
N ARG A 21 -13.39 1.88 -10.28
CA ARG A 21 -14.83 1.82 -10.49
C ARG A 21 -15.17 0.80 -11.58
N PRO A 22 -16.33 0.12 -11.48
CA PRO A 22 -16.83 -0.71 -12.56
C PRO A 22 -16.85 0.06 -13.88
N GLY A 23 -16.18 -0.48 -14.90
CA GLY A 23 -16.02 0.14 -16.21
C GLY A 23 -14.69 0.86 -16.43
N ASP A 24 -13.87 1.05 -15.39
CA ASP A 24 -12.49 1.53 -15.57
C ASP A 24 -11.66 0.50 -16.36
N GLU A 25 -10.89 0.96 -17.34
CA GLU A 25 -10.05 0.12 -18.19
C GLU A 25 -8.57 0.36 -17.86
N VAL A 26 -7.88 -0.69 -17.40
CA VAL A 26 -6.44 -0.66 -17.07
C VAL A 26 -5.59 -0.17 -18.25
N GLY A 27 -5.96 -0.55 -19.47
CA GLY A 27 -5.29 -0.14 -20.69
C GLY A 27 -5.40 1.36 -21.01
N ARG A 28 -6.35 2.08 -20.40
CA ARG A 28 -6.63 3.51 -20.65
C ARG A 28 -6.19 4.44 -19.53
N ILE A 29 -5.56 3.90 -18.47
CA ILE A 29 -5.08 4.72 -17.35
C ILE A 29 -4.01 5.69 -17.85
N GLU A 30 -4.24 6.99 -17.65
CA GLU A 30 -3.24 8.02 -17.90
C GLU A 30 -2.16 8.00 -16.81
N THR A 31 -1.10 7.22 -16.99
CA THR A 31 -0.06 6.96 -15.97
C THR A 31 0.78 8.18 -15.58
N ASN A 32 0.73 9.25 -16.37
CA ASN A 32 1.40 10.53 -16.13
C ASN A 32 0.46 11.62 -15.57
N SER A 33 -0.80 11.29 -15.31
CA SER A 33 -1.77 12.21 -14.68
C SER A 33 -1.51 12.38 -13.17
N THR A 34 -2.23 13.31 -12.55
CA THR A 34 -2.22 13.54 -11.10
C THR A 34 -3.66 13.70 -10.56
N PRO A 35 -4.52 12.66 -10.64
CA PRO A 35 -5.93 12.77 -10.28
C PRO A 35 -6.13 13.36 -8.89
N GLY A 36 -7.11 14.26 -8.75
CA GLY A 36 -7.39 14.91 -7.48
C GLY A 36 -6.36 15.97 -7.04
N PHE A 37 -5.20 16.10 -7.67
CA PHE A 37 -4.13 17.04 -7.27
C PHE A 37 -3.88 18.15 -8.30
N ARG A 38 -4.01 19.41 -7.87
CA ARG A 38 -3.78 20.61 -8.73
C ARG A 38 -2.38 21.20 -8.63
N GLY A 39 -1.59 20.77 -7.64
CA GLY A 39 -0.20 21.18 -7.51
C GLY A 39 0.70 20.54 -8.56
N ASN A 40 1.99 20.82 -8.47
CA ASN A 40 3.01 20.33 -9.38
C ASN A 40 4.23 19.78 -8.64
N LYS A 41 5.27 19.40 -9.39
CA LYS A 41 6.49 18.77 -8.85
C LYS A 41 7.23 19.65 -7.83
N SER A 42 7.22 20.97 -7.96
CA SER A 42 7.92 21.86 -7.02
C SER A 42 7.22 21.97 -5.68
N ASP A 43 5.91 21.72 -5.62
CA ASP A 43 5.12 21.76 -4.38
C ASP A 43 5.34 20.49 -3.54
N ALA A 44 5.68 19.38 -4.21
CA ALA A 44 5.72 18.06 -3.61
C ALA A 44 6.70 17.90 -2.43
N PRO A 45 7.93 18.46 -2.41
CA PRO A 45 8.84 18.26 -1.29
C PRO A 45 8.32 18.86 0.03
N THR A 46 7.82 20.09 -0.02
CA THR A 46 7.26 20.79 1.15
C THR A 46 6.02 20.06 1.63
N LEU A 47 5.09 19.76 0.71
CA LEU A 47 3.86 19.06 1.06
C LEU A 47 4.15 17.66 1.62
N GLN A 48 5.00 16.86 0.97
CA GLN A 48 5.34 15.53 1.45
C GLN A 48 5.92 15.56 2.87
N THR A 49 6.72 16.57 3.21
CA THR A 49 7.29 16.72 4.55
C THR A 49 6.20 16.96 5.60
N GLU A 50 5.26 17.86 5.32
CA GLU A 50 4.10 18.11 6.17
C GLU A 50 3.26 16.83 6.37
N ARG A 51 2.96 16.13 5.27
CA ARG A 51 2.11 14.93 5.32
C ARG A 51 2.80 13.74 5.99
N ASN A 52 4.12 13.64 5.86
CA ASN A 52 4.92 12.67 6.60
C ASN A 52 4.81 12.86 8.12
N LEU A 53 4.86 14.10 8.61
CA LEU A 53 4.66 14.39 10.04
C LEU A 53 3.25 14.02 10.50
N ARG A 54 2.23 14.31 9.67
CA ARG A 54 0.85 13.95 9.96
C ARG A 54 0.66 12.43 10.04
N LEU A 55 1.19 11.69 9.06
CA LEU A 55 1.19 10.23 9.03
C LEU A 55 1.88 9.65 10.27
N ALA A 56 3.06 10.18 10.64
CA ALA A 56 3.80 9.72 11.80
C ALA A 56 2.99 9.88 13.10
N SER A 57 2.35 11.04 13.30
CA SER A 57 1.51 11.30 14.48
C SER A 57 0.31 10.35 14.56
N LEU A 58 -0.37 10.09 13.44
CA LEU A 58 -1.51 9.17 13.39
C LEU A 58 -1.08 7.71 13.62
N GLN A 59 0.06 7.31 13.07
CA GLN A 59 0.64 5.99 13.30
C GLN A 59 1.02 5.80 14.77
N GLU A 60 1.62 6.80 15.40
CA GLU A 60 1.98 6.76 16.82
C GLU A 60 0.75 6.61 17.70
N MET A 61 -0.35 7.29 17.36
CA MET A 61 -1.63 7.14 18.06
C MET A 61 -2.22 5.73 17.92
N LEU A 62 -2.18 5.15 16.71
CA LEU A 62 -2.56 3.75 16.47
C LEU A 62 -1.74 2.79 17.36
N TYR A 63 -0.42 3.00 17.42
CA TYR A 63 0.46 2.18 18.23
C TYR A 63 0.20 2.34 19.74
N ALA A 64 0.08 3.57 20.23
CA ALA A 64 -0.20 3.85 21.64
C ALA A 64 -1.52 3.22 22.11
N ARG A 65 -2.56 3.27 21.27
CA ARG A 65 -3.85 2.62 21.52
C ARG A 65 -3.72 1.11 21.71
N SER A 66 -2.90 0.44 20.89
CA SER A 66 -2.66 -1.01 21.05
C SER A 66 -1.93 -1.40 22.33
N LYS A 67 -1.28 -0.45 23.02
CA LYS A 67 -0.65 -0.68 24.32
C LYS A 67 -1.61 -0.51 25.50
N SER A 68 -2.76 0.10 25.26
CA SER A 68 -3.69 0.53 26.30
C SER A 68 -5.06 -0.09 26.05
N GLY A 69 -5.24 -1.35 26.48
CA GLY A 69 -6.49 -2.11 26.35
C GLY A 69 -6.54 -3.05 25.14
N ASP A 70 -7.75 -3.56 24.85
CA ASP A 70 -8.01 -4.57 23.81
C ASP A 70 -8.27 -3.95 22.42
N ASP A 71 -7.47 -2.96 22.03
CA ASP A 71 -7.58 -2.35 20.70
C ASP A 71 -6.85 -3.21 19.66
N ASN A 72 -7.61 -3.98 18.88
CA ASN A 72 -7.10 -4.93 17.90
C ASN A 72 -6.85 -4.31 16.50
N ARG A 73 -7.08 -3.01 16.34
CA ARG A 73 -7.08 -2.37 15.02
C ARG A 73 -5.68 -2.30 14.42
N SER A 74 -5.60 -2.46 13.10
CA SER A 74 -4.37 -2.29 12.34
C SER A 74 -4.67 -1.74 10.94
N VAL A 75 -3.65 -1.28 10.23
CA VAL A 75 -3.77 -0.85 8.83
C VAL A 75 -2.85 -1.72 7.98
N LEU A 76 -3.30 -2.21 6.83
CA LEU A 76 -2.48 -2.97 5.90
C LEU A 76 -2.46 -2.29 4.53
N LEU A 77 -1.29 -1.75 4.16
CA LEU A 77 -1.01 -1.23 2.84
C LEU A 77 -0.55 -2.37 1.92
N ILE A 78 -1.31 -2.60 0.85
CA ILE A 78 -0.97 -3.58 -0.20
C ILE A 78 -0.53 -2.81 -1.44
N LEU A 79 0.74 -2.95 -1.81
CA LEU A 79 1.31 -2.34 -3.02
C LEU A 79 1.42 -3.39 -4.11
N GLN A 80 0.63 -3.22 -5.17
CA GLN A 80 0.79 -3.97 -6.41
C GLN A 80 1.16 -3.06 -7.57
N GLY A 81 1.87 -3.61 -8.55
CA GLY A 81 2.30 -2.91 -9.75
C GLY A 81 3.44 -3.64 -10.44
N MET A 82 3.62 -3.39 -11.73
CA MET A 82 4.71 -3.97 -12.51
C MET A 82 6.09 -3.63 -11.92
N ASP A 83 7.11 -4.41 -12.27
CA ASP A 83 8.47 -4.04 -11.89
C ASP A 83 8.84 -2.67 -12.46
N THR A 84 9.62 -1.94 -11.65
CA THR A 84 9.89 -0.50 -11.80
C THR A 84 8.74 0.47 -11.47
N ALA A 85 7.53 0.01 -11.11
CA ALA A 85 6.40 0.90 -10.79
C ALA A 85 6.68 1.87 -9.63
N GLY A 86 7.58 1.53 -8.71
CA GLY A 86 8.05 2.43 -7.65
C GLY A 86 7.78 1.96 -6.23
N LYS A 87 7.28 0.73 -6.03
CA LYS A 87 6.95 0.12 -4.73
C LYS A 87 8.02 0.34 -3.65
N GLY A 88 9.27 -0.07 -3.90
CA GLY A 88 10.37 0.17 -2.95
C GLY A 88 10.69 1.65 -2.67
N GLY A 89 10.32 2.57 -3.57
CA GLY A 89 10.41 4.01 -3.35
C GLY A 89 9.31 4.54 -2.42
N ILE A 90 8.10 3.98 -2.49
CA ILE A 90 7.00 4.26 -1.57
C ILE A 90 7.39 3.82 -0.16
N VAL A 91 7.90 2.60 -0.01
CA VAL A 91 8.37 2.07 1.29
C VAL A 91 9.41 3.02 1.90
N LYS A 92 10.41 3.45 1.13
CA LYS A 92 11.46 4.34 1.64
C LYS A 92 10.93 5.71 2.08
N HIS A 93 10.01 6.31 1.34
CA HIS A 93 9.66 7.74 1.50
C HIS A 93 8.36 8.00 2.24
N VAL A 94 7.42 7.06 2.19
CA VAL A 94 6.10 7.16 2.84
C VAL A 94 6.14 6.39 4.15
N VAL A 95 6.45 5.09 4.09
CA VAL A 95 6.48 4.24 5.28
C VAL A 95 7.64 4.61 6.21
N GLY A 96 8.79 4.98 5.63
CA GLY A 96 9.95 5.47 6.39
C GLY A 96 9.73 6.80 7.13
N ALA A 97 8.58 7.46 6.97
CA ALA A 97 8.21 8.64 7.76
C ALA A 97 7.67 8.28 9.16
N ALA A 98 7.13 7.08 9.31
CA ALA A 98 6.55 6.59 10.56
C ALA A 98 7.62 5.98 11.49
N ASN A 99 7.25 5.74 12.75
CA ASN A 99 8.15 5.08 13.69
C ASN A 99 8.32 3.60 13.28
N PRO A 100 9.55 3.12 13.03
CA PRO A 100 9.77 1.75 12.58
C PRO A 100 9.24 0.68 13.55
N GLN A 101 9.08 0.99 14.84
CA GLN A 101 8.49 0.05 15.81
C GLN A 101 7.02 -0.24 15.55
N GLY A 102 6.29 0.66 14.89
CA GLY A 102 4.88 0.48 14.53
C GLY A 102 4.67 0.05 13.08
N ILE A 103 5.74 -0.34 12.37
CA ILE A 103 5.70 -0.76 10.97
C ILE A 103 6.06 -2.23 10.84
N ARG A 104 5.25 -3.00 10.11
CA ARG A 104 5.59 -4.37 9.69
C ARG A 104 5.70 -4.47 8.18
N TYR A 105 6.92 -4.42 7.67
CA TYR A 105 7.20 -4.54 6.23
C TYR A 105 7.46 -5.99 5.82
N THR A 106 6.79 -6.45 4.76
CA THR A 106 7.06 -7.74 4.12
C THR A 106 7.09 -7.56 2.61
N SER A 107 8.15 -8.08 1.97
CA SER A 107 8.25 -8.16 0.51
C SER A 107 8.08 -9.59 0.07
N PHE A 108 7.15 -9.83 -0.85
CA PHE A 108 6.84 -11.17 -1.32
C PHE A 108 7.54 -11.44 -2.65
N GLY A 109 8.46 -12.40 -2.64
CA GLY A 109 9.13 -12.91 -3.84
C GLY A 109 8.52 -14.24 -4.32
N LYS A 110 9.24 -14.93 -5.22
CA LYS A 110 8.92 -16.30 -5.63
C LYS A 110 8.77 -17.19 -4.38
N PRO A 111 7.69 -17.98 -4.25
CA PRO A 111 7.50 -18.83 -3.08
C PRO A 111 8.67 -19.79 -2.85
N THR A 112 9.02 -20.07 -1.60
CA THR A 112 9.99 -21.12 -1.24
C THR A 112 9.38 -22.51 -1.42
N GLU A 113 10.16 -23.57 -1.26
CA GLU A 113 9.63 -24.95 -1.29
C GLU A 113 8.64 -25.21 -0.15
N GLU A 114 8.97 -24.75 1.06
CA GLU A 114 8.08 -24.81 2.22
C GLU A 114 6.77 -24.05 1.96
N GLU A 115 6.85 -22.81 1.47
CA GLU A 115 5.66 -22.02 1.18
C GLU A 115 4.76 -22.70 0.11
N ARG A 116 5.35 -23.39 -0.87
CA ARG A 116 4.60 -24.18 -1.88
C ARG A 116 3.97 -25.45 -1.32
N ALA A 117 4.44 -25.95 -0.17
CA ALA A 117 3.84 -27.10 0.49
C ALA A 117 2.57 -26.73 1.28
N HIS A 118 2.28 -25.43 1.41
CA HIS A 118 1.08 -24.90 2.05
C HIS A 118 0.14 -24.23 1.05
N HIS A 119 -1.07 -23.90 1.51
CA HIS A 119 -1.95 -23.00 0.77
C HIS A 119 -1.28 -21.63 0.56
N TYR A 120 -1.48 -20.98 -0.60
CA TYR A 120 -0.74 -19.74 -0.92
C TYR A 120 -0.96 -18.60 0.09
N LEU A 121 -2.14 -18.55 0.72
CA LEU A 121 -2.44 -17.58 1.79
C LEU A 121 -1.69 -17.85 3.10
N TRP A 122 -1.09 -19.02 3.32
CA TRP A 122 -0.40 -19.34 4.57
C TRP A 122 0.73 -18.36 4.87
N ARG A 123 1.61 -18.11 3.89
CA ARG A 123 2.72 -17.15 4.07
C ARG A 123 2.24 -15.71 4.25
N ILE A 124 1.08 -15.40 3.67
CA ILE A 124 0.45 -14.09 3.74
C ILE A 124 -0.09 -13.85 5.15
N ARG A 125 -0.78 -14.85 5.72
CA ARG A 125 -1.26 -14.82 7.10
C ARG A 125 -0.13 -14.64 8.11
N ASN A 126 1.00 -15.33 7.92
CA ASN A 126 2.16 -15.21 8.80
C ASN A 126 2.79 -13.80 8.82
N ALA A 127 2.54 -13.01 7.77
CA ALA A 127 3.09 -11.68 7.60
C ALA A 127 2.16 -10.55 8.07
N LEU A 128 0.92 -10.85 8.47
CA LEU A 128 -0.07 -9.84 8.86
C LEU A 128 0.44 -8.92 9.97
N PRO A 129 0.09 -7.63 9.94
CA PRO A 129 0.45 -6.71 11.01
C PRO A 129 -0.27 -7.12 12.30
N PRO A 130 0.41 -7.08 13.46
CA PRO A 130 -0.27 -7.14 14.74
C PRO A 130 -1.06 -5.84 14.99
N ALA A 131 -1.93 -5.86 15.99
CA ALA A 131 -2.65 -4.67 16.42
C ALA A 131 -1.71 -3.47 16.68
N GLY A 132 -2.17 -2.26 16.37
CA GLY A 132 -1.41 -1.03 16.51
C GLY A 132 -0.38 -0.76 15.42
N HIS A 133 -0.25 -1.63 14.42
CA HIS A 133 0.77 -1.51 13.38
C HIS A 133 0.18 -1.11 12.02
N ILE A 134 1.04 -0.47 11.23
CA ILE A 134 0.85 -0.40 9.78
C ILE A 134 1.66 -1.52 9.14
N GLY A 135 0.97 -2.52 8.61
CA GLY A 135 1.54 -3.54 7.73
C GLY A 135 1.75 -3.00 6.33
N VAL A 136 2.84 -3.42 5.68
CA VAL A 136 3.14 -3.03 4.30
C VAL A 136 3.57 -4.26 3.52
N PHE A 137 2.77 -4.61 2.53
CA PHE A 137 3.02 -5.70 1.59
C PHE A 137 3.53 -5.12 0.26
N ASP A 138 4.83 -5.31 -0.02
CA ASP A 138 5.42 -5.07 -1.36
C ASP A 138 5.28 -6.35 -2.19
N ARG A 139 4.33 -6.33 -3.14
CA ARG A 139 3.61 -7.52 -3.64
C ARG A 139 2.79 -8.17 -2.53
N SER A 140 1.96 -9.16 -2.85
CA SER A 140 0.99 -9.74 -1.90
C SER A 140 0.38 -11.05 -2.41
N HIS A 141 -0.69 -11.53 -1.76
CA HIS A 141 -1.52 -12.65 -2.25
C HIS A 141 -2.05 -12.46 -3.67
N TYR A 142 -2.06 -11.24 -4.19
CA TYR A 142 -2.46 -10.99 -5.57
C TYR A 142 -1.47 -11.54 -6.61
N GLU A 143 -0.21 -11.83 -6.26
CA GLU A 143 0.71 -12.53 -7.17
C GLU A 143 0.15 -13.88 -7.65
N ASP A 144 -0.62 -14.54 -6.78
CA ASP A 144 -1.25 -15.83 -7.03
C ASP A 144 -2.43 -15.80 -8.02
N VAL A 145 -2.82 -14.60 -8.47
CA VAL A 145 -3.78 -14.36 -9.58
C VAL A 145 -3.23 -13.42 -10.67
N LEU A 146 -1.96 -12.99 -10.54
CA LEU A 146 -1.23 -12.17 -11.51
C LEU A 146 -0.20 -13.02 -12.26
N ILE A 147 1.03 -13.15 -11.74
CA ILE A 147 2.10 -13.91 -12.40
C ILE A 147 1.71 -15.38 -12.60
N VAL A 148 0.98 -15.97 -11.65
CA VAL A 148 0.44 -17.33 -11.76
C VAL A 148 -0.50 -17.47 -12.96
N ARG A 149 -1.35 -16.47 -13.22
CA ARG A 149 -2.24 -16.44 -14.37
C ARG A 149 -1.47 -16.21 -15.68
N VAL A 150 -0.58 -15.22 -15.72
CA VAL A 150 0.16 -14.82 -16.93
C VAL A 150 0.98 -15.97 -17.50
N HIS A 151 1.61 -16.75 -16.62
CA HIS A 151 2.45 -17.90 -16.97
C HIS A 151 1.74 -19.25 -16.81
N ASN A 152 0.45 -19.25 -16.44
CA ASN A 152 -0.36 -20.45 -16.21
C ASN A 152 0.35 -21.48 -15.30
N LEU A 153 0.89 -21.01 -14.17
CA LEU A 153 1.68 -21.84 -13.24
C LEU A 153 0.83 -22.90 -12.53
N VAL A 154 -0.48 -22.67 -12.48
CA VAL A 154 -1.51 -23.66 -12.16
C VAL A 154 -2.66 -23.50 -13.17
N PRO A 155 -3.53 -24.52 -13.33
CA PRO A 155 -4.67 -24.44 -14.25
C PRO A 155 -5.64 -23.26 -13.97
N PRO A 156 -6.36 -22.75 -14.99
CA PRO A 156 -7.29 -21.63 -14.85
C PRO A 156 -8.42 -21.79 -13.85
N ASP A 157 -8.92 -23.01 -13.67
CA ASP A 157 -9.90 -23.35 -12.64
C ASP A 157 -9.32 -23.20 -11.23
N VAL A 158 -8.01 -23.47 -11.06
CA VAL A 158 -7.32 -23.32 -9.77
C VAL A 158 -7.08 -21.85 -9.43
N TRP A 159 -6.42 -21.07 -10.31
CA TRP A 159 -6.19 -19.66 -9.99
C TRP A 159 -7.46 -18.80 -10.11
N GLY A 160 -8.44 -19.23 -10.90
CA GLY A 160 -9.72 -18.54 -11.03
C GLY A 160 -10.53 -18.54 -9.73
N ALA A 161 -10.53 -19.66 -9.00
CA ALA A 161 -11.20 -19.77 -7.70
C ALA A 161 -10.58 -18.85 -6.63
N ARG A 162 -9.29 -18.51 -6.76
CA ARG A 162 -8.56 -17.68 -5.79
C ARG A 162 -9.13 -16.26 -5.66
N TYR A 163 -9.85 -15.73 -6.65
CA TYR A 163 -10.48 -14.41 -6.50
C TYR A 163 -11.51 -14.41 -5.36
N ASP A 164 -12.32 -15.46 -5.25
CA ASP A 164 -13.32 -15.58 -4.19
C ASP A 164 -12.65 -15.86 -2.84
N GLU A 165 -11.59 -16.67 -2.82
CA GLU A 165 -10.78 -16.93 -1.61
C GLU A 165 -10.10 -15.65 -1.10
N ILE A 166 -9.58 -14.81 -2.01
CA ILE A 166 -8.99 -13.50 -1.66
C ILE A 166 -10.06 -12.59 -1.04
N ASN A 167 -11.24 -12.51 -1.65
CA ASN A 167 -12.32 -11.68 -1.11
C ASN A 167 -12.78 -12.15 0.27
N ALA A 168 -12.87 -13.46 0.49
CA ALA A 168 -13.20 -14.05 1.78
C ALA A 168 -12.10 -13.78 2.84
N PHE A 169 -10.83 -13.93 2.45
CA PHE A 169 -9.70 -13.61 3.30
C PHE A 169 -9.67 -12.13 3.69
N GLU A 170 -9.85 -11.22 2.75
CA GLU A 170 -9.86 -9.79 3.02
C GLU A 170 -11.05 -9.37 3.89
N ARG A 171 -12.21 -10.01 3.70
CA ARG A 171 -13.38 -9.82 4.57
C ARG A 171 -13.05 -10.20 6.01
N GLU A 172 -12.45 -11.38 6.21
CA GLU A 172 -12.02 -11.83 7.54
C GLU A 172 -11.09 -10.82 8.22
N LEU A 173 -10.12 -10.25 7.48
CA LEU A 173 -9.21 -9.24 8.03
C LEU A 173 -9.93 -7.95 8.44
N VAL A 174 -10.83 -7.46 7.60
CA VAL A 174 -11.60 -6.24 7.88
C VAL A 174 -12.51 -6.45 9.09
N ASP A 175 -13.21 -7.57 9.15
CA ASP A 175 -14.09 -7.92 10.27
C ASP A 175 -13.29 -8.08 11.58
N ALA A 176 -12.02 -8.49 11.49
CA ALA A 176 -11.09 -8.58 12.62
C ALA A 176 -10.44 -7.23 13.00
N GLY A 177 -10.75 -6.12 12.33
CA GLY A 177 -10.26 -4.78 12.66
C GLY A 177 -9.08 -4.27 11.83
N THR A 178 -8.73 -4.94 10.73
CA THR A 178 -7.67 -4.49 9.82
C THR A 178 -8.26 -3.62 8.70
N THR A 179 -7.87 -2.35 8.63
CA THR A 179 -8.21 -1.50 7.48
C THR A 179 -7.27 -1.78 6.31
N LEU A 180 -7.82 -2.21 5.17
CA LEU A 180 -7.05 -2.50 3.96
C LEU A 180 -6.93 -1.27 3.06
N VAL A 181 -5.69 -0.88 2.75
CA VAL A 181 -5.38 0.16 1.76
C VAL A 181 -4.71 -0.53 0.57
N LYS A 182 -5.50 -0.86 -0.46
CA LYS A 182 -4.99 -1.57 -1.65
C LYS A 182 -4.67 -0.59 -2.76
N VAL A 183 -3.45 -0.64 -3.28
CA VAL A 183 -2.94 0.30 -4.27
C VAL A 183 -2.34 -0.43 -5.47
N ALA A 184 -2.93 -0.23 -6.65
CA ALA A 184 -2.40 -0.68 -7.93
C ALA A 184 -1.66 0.48 -8.61
N MET A 185 -0.34 0.35 -8.70
CA MET A 185 0.56 1.34 -9.26
C MET A 185 0.82 1.07 -10.74
N PHE A 186 0.41 1.99 -11.61
CA PHE A 186 0.59 1.87 -13.05
C PHE A 186 1.63 2.85 -13.59
N VAL A 187 2.57 2.33 -14.37
CA VAL A 187 3.54 3.10 -15.15
C VAL A 187 3.38 2.81 -16.63
N SER A 188 3.67 3.79 -17.47
CA SER A 188 3.66 3.58 -18.93
C SER A 188 4.79 2.63 -19.35
N LEU A 189 4.60 1.96 -20.49
CA LEU A 189 5.67 1.21 -21.14
C LEU A 189 6.90 2.10 -21.43
N ALA A 190 6.72 3.38 -21.72
CA ALA A 190 7.83 4.30 -21.94
C ALA A 190 8.62 4.55 -20.64
N GLU A 191 7.92 4.90 -19.56
CA GLU A 191 8.54 5.12 -18.25
C GLU A 191 9.23 3.86 -17.72
N GLN A 192 8.62 2.68 -17.85
CA GLN A 192 9.24 1.42 -17.42
C GLN A 192 10.57 1.17 -18.16
N LYS A 193 10.59 1.39 -19.49
CA LYS A 193 11.81 1.27 -20.30
C LYS A 193 12.88 2.24 -19.83
N GLN A 194 12.51 3.51 -19.60
CA GLN A 194 13.45 4.51 -19.10
C GLN A 194 14.03 4.10 -17.74
N ARG A 195 13.20 3.65 -16.79
CA ARG A 195 13.67 3.22 -15.47
C ARG A 195 14.59 2.01 -15.51
N LEU A 196 14.37 1.08 -16.44
CA LEU A 196 15.27 -0.07 -16.65
C LEU A 196 16.61 0.37 -17.26
N ALA A 197 16.58 1.24 -18.28
CA ALA A 197 17.78 1.80 -18.88
C ALA A 197 18.63 2.57 -17.84
N GLU A 198 18.00 3.42 -17.02
CA GLU A 198 18.66 4.15 -15.93
C GLU A 198 19.36 3.22 -14.92
N ARG A 199 18.83 2.00 -14.68
CA ARG A 199 19.48 1.02 -13.80
C ARG A 199 20.75 0.45 -14.41
N LEU A 200 20.79 0.25 -15.73
CA LEU A 200 21.94 -0.26 -16.46
C LEU A 200 23.08 0.77 -16.58
N GLU A 201 22.76 2.06 -16.46
CA GLU A 201 23.73 3.15 -16.50
C GLU A 201 24.28 3.52 -15.11
N ARG A 202 23.75 2.92 -14.04
CA ARG A 202 24.05 3.29 -12.65
C ARG A 202 24.62 2.13 -11.83
N PRO A 203 25.92 2.14 -11.50
CA PRO A 203 26.54 1.08 -10.69
C PRO A 203 25.85 0.84 -9.34
N ASP A 204 25.33 1.90 -8.70
CA ASP A 204 24.58 1.82 -7.43
C ASP A 204 23.17 1.20 -7.57
N LYS A 205 22.79 0.79 -8.78
CA LYS A 205 21.49 0.23 -9.15
C LYS A 205 21.58 -1.12 -9.85
N TYR A 206 22.76 -1.63 -10.19
CA TYR A 206 22.93 -2.94 -10.85
C TYR A 206 22.26 -4.07 -10.08
N TRP A 207 22.40 -4.07 -8.75
CA TRP A 207 21.75 -5.07 -7.88
C TRP A 207 20.21 -5.05 -7.95
N LYS A 208 19.59 -3.98 -8.48
CA LYS A 208 18.14 -3.87 -8.69
C LYS A 208 17.68 -4.28 -10.09
N TYR A 209 18.61 -4.57 -11.01
CA TYR A 209 18.26 -4.98 -12.36
C TYR A 209 18.15 -6.50 -12.40
N ASN A 210 17.01 -7.00 -12.88
CA ASN A 210 16.82 -8.41 -13.17
C ASN A 210 16.52 -8.54 -14.68
N PRO A 211 17.28 -9.32 -15.46
CA PRO A 211 16.96 -9.57 -16.87
C PRO A 211 15.52 -10.03 -17.11
N ALA A 212 14.93 -10.77 -16.15
CA ALA A 212 13.53 -11.20 -16.23
C ALA A 212 12.54 -10.02 -16.30
N ASP A 213 12.91 -8.81 -15.83
CA ASP A 213 12.08 -7.60 -15.96
C ASP A 213 11.78 -7.28 -17.45
N VAL A 214 12.69 -7.67 -18.36
CA VAL A 214 12.50 -7.52 -19.82
C VAL A 214 11.59 -8.61 -20.37
N ASP A 215 11.69 -9.84 -19.87
CA ASP A 215 10.81 -10.94 -20.25
C ASP A 215 9.36 -10.64 -19.84
N GLU A 216 9.15 -10.14 -18.62
CA GLU A 216 7.82 -9.75 -18.15
C GLU A 216 7.27 -8.53 -18.89
N ARG A 217 8.15 -7.64 -19.37
CA ARG A 217 7.75 -6.53 -20.26
C ARG A 217 7.19 -7.03 -21.59
N LEU A 218 7.67 -8.15 -22.13
CA LEU A 218 7.10 -8.72 -23.37
C LEU A 218 5.69 -9.27 -23.16
N MET A 219 5.35 -9.63 -21.92
CA MET A 219 4.02 -10.12 -21.52
C MET A 219 3.06 -9.00 -21.10
N TRP A 220 3.39 -7.72 -21.37
CA TRP A 220 2.61 -6.57 -20.90
C TRP A 220 1.09 -6.67 -21.18
N PRO A 221 0.62 -7.06 -22.38
CA PRO A 221 -0.82 -7.19 -22.63
C PRO A 221 -1.49 -8.21 -21.69
N LYS A 222 -0.83 -9.35 -21.43
CA LYS A 222 -1.35 -10.37 -20.51
C LYS A 222 -1.41 -9.86 -19.07
N TYR A 223 -0.41 -9.07 -18.65
CA TYR A 223 -0.44 -8.43 -17.34
C TYR A 223 -1.57 -7.41 -17.24
N GLN A 224 -1.83 -6.62 -18.27
CA GLN A 224 -2.97 -5.68 -18.27
C GLN A 224 -4.30 -6.43 -18.12
N GLU A 225 -4.49 -7.54 -18.82
CA GLU A 225 -5.68 -8.40 -18.66
C GLU A 225 -5.78 -9.02 -17.25
N ALA A 226 -4.66 -9.45 -16.67
CA ALA A 226 -4.62 -10.01 -15.32
C ALA A 226 -4.95 -8.95 -14.26
N TYR A 227 -4.38 -7.75 -14.38
CA TYR A 227 -4.71 -6.62 -13.50
C TYR A 227 -6.17 -6.18 -13.66
N GLN A 228 -6.70 -6.10 -14.88
CA GLN A 228 -8.11 -5.76 -15.12
C GLN A 228 -9.03 -6.69 -14.34
N ALA A 229 -8.87 -8.01 -14.53
CA ALA A 229 -9.71 -8.98 -13.84
C ALA A 229 -9.49 -8.99 -12.32
N MET A 230 -8.26 -8.79 -11.86
CA MET A 230 -7.96 -8.66 -10.43
C MET A 230 -8.75 -7.50 -9.82
N LEU A 231 -8.69 -6.32 -10.43
CA LEU A 231 -9.39 -5.13 -9.96
C LEU A 231 -10.91 -5.31 -10.01
N GLU A 232 -11.44 -5.82 -11.12
CA GLU A 232 -12.88 -6.10 -11.29
C GLU A 232 -13.42 -7.10 -10.26
N LYS A 233 -12.66 -8.14 -9.94
CA LYS A 233 -13.13 -9.23 -9.07
C LYS A 233 -12.89 -8.98 -7.59
N THR A 234 -12.00 -8.05 -7.25
CA THR A 234 -11.54 -7.88 -5.85
C THR A 234 -11.58 -6.45 -5.35
N SER A 235 -12.05 -5.48 -6.14
CA SER A 235 -12.36 -4.15 -5.62
C SER A 235 -13.76 -4.19 -4.99
N THR A 236 -13.82 -4.25 -3.66
CA THR A 236 -15.06 -4.35 -2.90
C THR A 236 -15.32 -3.05 -2.11
N ASP A 237 -16.51 -2.91 -1.56
CA ASP A 237 -16.89 -1.78 -0.69
C ASP A 237 -16.09 -1.74 0.62
N TYR A 238 -15.72 -2.91 1.15
CA TYR A 238 -14.92 -3.04 2.38
C TYR A 238 -13.41 -3.02 2.17
N ALA A 239 -12.97 -3.32 0.96
CA ALA A 239 -11.56 -3.33 0.57
C ALA A 239 -11.46 -2.82 -0.87
N PRO A 240 -11.60 -1.50 -1.10
CA PRO A 240 -11.51 -0.94 -2.43
C PRO A 240 -10.07 -0.96 -2.94
N TRP A 241 -9.91 -1.14 -4.25
CA TRP A 241 -8.65 -0.89 -4.93
C TRP A 241 -8.52 0.58 -5.31
N HIS A 242 -7.31 1.13 -5.17
CA HIS A 242 -6.97 2.47 -5.61
C HIS A 242 -5.95 2.43 -6.75
N ILE A 243 -6.25 3.11 -7.84
CA ILE A 243 -5.43 3.20 -9.05
C ILE A 243 -4.51 4.42 -8.94
N VAL A 244 -3.20 4.20 -8.87
CA VAL A 244 -2.21 5.28 -8.71
C VAL A 244 -1.34 5.41 -9.97
N PRO A 245 -1.56 6.45 -10.79
CA PRO A 245 -0.62 6.88 -11.82
C PRO A 245 0.78 7.10 -11.24
N SER A 246 1.75 6.35 -11.74
CA SER A 246 3.06 6.21 -11.09
C SER A 246 4.24 6.62 -11.96
N ASP A 247 4.01 7.24 -13.14
CA ASP A 247 5.12 7.82 -13.92
C ASP A 247 5.77 8.96 -13.11
N LYS A 248 4.93 9.79 -12.48
CA LYS A 248 5.37 10.83 -11.54
C LYS A 248 5.57 10.24 -10.14
N LYS A 249 6.80 9.81 -9.84
CA LYS A 249 7.20 9.30 -8.51
C LYS A 249 6.75 10.21 -7.36
N TRP A 250 6.88 11.53 -7.53
CA TRP A 250 6.48 12.50 -6.50
C TRP A 250 4.97 12.46 -6.21
N TYR A 251 4.14 12.30 -7.24
CA TYR A 251 2.69 12.22 -7.09
C TYR A 251 2.28 10.91 -6.42
N SER A 252 2.82 9.78 -6.88
CA SER A 252 2.52 8.47 -6.28
C SER A 252 2.83 8.41 -4.77
N ARG A 253 3.88 9.10 -4.32
CA ARG A 253 4.21 9.20 -2.88
C ARG A 253 3.17 10.01 -2.13
N LEU A 254 2.80 11.18 -2.63
CA LEU A 254 1.76 12.02 -2.01
C LEU A 254 0.43 11.28 -1.95
N ALA A 255 -0.03 10.69 -3.06
CA ALA A 255 -1.29 9.96 -3.14
C ALA A 255 -1.36 8.83 -2.11
N ILE A 256 -0.31 7.99 -2.03
CA ILE A 256 -0.29 6.87 -1.08
C ILE A 256 -0.17 7.35 0.37
N THR A 257 0.54 8.46 0.61
CA THR A 257 0.61 9.08 1.95
C THR A 257 -0.77 9.54 2.40
N GLU A 258 -1.53 10.20 1.53
CA GLU A 258 -2.89 10.62 1.86
C GLU A 258 -3.84 9.44 2.04
N LEU A 259 -3.78 8.41 1.20
CA LEU A 259 -4.60 7.20 1.38
C LEU A 259 -4.37 6.56 2.77
N LEU A 260 -3.13 6.53 3.25
CA LEU A 260 -2.83 6.07 4.61
C LEU A 260 -3.35 7.01 5.69
N ILE A 261 -3.21 8.33 5.51
CA ILE A 261 -3.73 9.32 6.45
C ILE A 261 -5.25 9.22 6.55
N GLU A 262 -5.95 9.13 5.43
CA GLU A 262 -7.40 8.96 5.37
C GLU A 262 -7.85 7.67 6.07
N ALA A 263 -7.17 6.55 5.80
CA ALA A 263 -7.44 5.28 6.49
C ALA A 263 -7.26 5.40 8.01
N LEU A 264 -6.15 5.97 8.49
CA LEU A 264 -5.88 6.15 9.91
C LEU A 264 -6.87 7.12 10.57
N LYS A 265 -7.26 8.19 9.88
CA LYS A 265 -8.30 9.12 10.37
C LYS A 265 -9.65 8.43 10.48
N GLY A 266 -10.00 7.58 9.51
CA GLY A 266 -11.23 6.80 9.52
C GLY A 266 -11.39 5.88 10.73
N LEU A 267 -10.28 5.54 11.41
CA LEU A 267 -10.31 4.82 12.68
C LEU A 267 -10.81 5.67 13.86
N ASN A 268 -10.98 6.99 13.70
CA ASN A 268 -11.48 7.90 14.73
C ASN A 268 -10.78 7.74 16.09
N MET A 269 -9.45 7.65 16.06
CA MET A 269 -8.64 7.40 17.25
C MET A 269 -8.41 8.68 18.07
N SER A 270 -8.15 8.48 19.36
CA SER A 270 -7.60 9.49 20.27
C SER A 270 -6.43 8.88 21.05
N TRP A 271 -5.60 9.72 21.66
CA TRP A 271 -4.59 9.23 22.61
C TRP A 271 -5.27 8.49 23.78
N PRO A 272 -4.71 7.35 24.24
CA PRO A 272 -5.26 6.66 25.39
C PRO A 272 -5.11 7.51 26.67
N PRO A 273 -6.06 7.44 27.61
CA PRO A 273 -5.89 8.05 28.93
C PRO A 273 -4.80 7.30 29.71
N PRO A 274 -4.17 7.95 30.71
CA PRO A 274 -3.25 7.26 31.61
C PRO A 274 -3.97 6.17 32.41
N ASP A 275 -3.27 5.08 32.72
CA ASP A 275 -3.69 4.03 33.65
C ASP A 275 -3.17 4.27 35.09
N PHE A 276 -2.58 5.44 35.33
CA PHE A 276 -2.06 5.91 36.61
C PHE A 276 -2.60 7.31 36.96
N ASP A 277 -2.49 7.70 38.24
CA ASP A 277 -2.84 9.05 38.69
C ASP A 277 -1.70 10.02 38.35
N ILE A 278 -1.98 10.97 37.46
CA ILE A 278 -1.01 11.95 36.97
C ILE A 278 -0.42 12.80 38.12
N GLU A 279 -1.25 13.24 39.07
CA GLU A 279 -0.80 14.16 40.11
C GLU A 279 0.02 13.44 41.18
N VAL A 280 -0.33 12.19 41.49
CA VAL A 280 0.49 11.32 42.35
C VAL A 280 1.88 11.09 41.73
N GLU A 281 1.96 10.73 40.46
CA GLU A 281 3.25 10.46 39.80
C GLU A 281 4.09 11.74 39.63
N LYS A 282 3.46 12.90 39.35
CA LYS A 282 4.17 14.19 39.35
C LYS A 282 4.80 14.51 40.70
N LYS A 283 4.08 14.25 41.79
CA LYS A 283 4.60 14.45 43.15
C LYS A 283 5.77 13.50 43.44
N ARG A 284 5.64 12.21 43.12
CA ARG A 284 6.72 11.21 43.29
C ARG A 284 7.98 11.59 42.52
N LEU A 285 7.84 12.11 41.29
CA LEU A 285 8.96 12.55 40.48
C LEU A 285 9.66 13.80 41.03
N ALA A 286 8.90 14.74 41.61
CA ALA A 286 9.48 15.95 42.20
C ALA A 286 10.26 15.67 43.50
N GLU A 287 9.94 14.57 44.19
CA GLU A 287 10.58 14.16 45.44
C GLU A 287 11.81 13.23 45.24
N ALA A 288 12.05 12.73 44.02
CA ALA A 288 13.14 11.82 43.66
C ALA A 288 14.41 12.56 43.22
#